data_AF-A0A7W4E0H0-F1
#
_entry.id   AF-A0A7W4E0H0-F1
#
_cell.length_a   1.000
_cell.length_b   1.000
_cell.length_c   1.000
_cell.angle_alpha   90.00
_cell.angle_beta   90.00
_cell.angle_gamma   90.00
#
_symmetry.space_group_name_H-M   'P 1'
#
loop_
_entity.id
_entity.type
_entity.pdbx_description
1 polymer ?
#
loop_
_entity_poly.entity_id
_entity_poly.type
_entity_poly.pdbx_seq_one_letter_code
_entity_poly.pdbx_strand_id
1 'polypeptide(L)'
;MDTNELKQKFQEQIENAKKELEILKGKAEELSGDAKAELEEKSKLLEAKLEEAEGKWDEIKDLAEDKLEDLKSDFGKLWDSAKSKLDDLF
;
A
#
# COMPACT_ATOMS: atom_id res chain seq x y z
N MET A 1 10.89 -5.01 -19.59
CA MET A 1 9.71 -5.47 -18.84
C MET A 1 8.53 -5.00 -19.64
N ASP A 2 7.66 -5.87 -20.12
CA ASP A 2 6.57 -5.44 -21.00
C ASP A 2 5.47 -4.73 -20.18
N THR A 3 4.74 -3.79 -20.81
CA THR A 3 3.79 -2.89 -20.14
C THR A 3 2.74 -3.69 -19.38
N ASN A 4 2.31 -4.81 -19.96
CA ASN A 4 1.36 -5.72 -19.34
C ASN A 4 1.91 -6.40 -18.08
N GLU A 5 3.19 -6.80 -18.07
CA GLU A 5 3.80 -7.37 -16.87
C GLU A 5 3.94 -6.31 -15.78
N LEU A 6 4.30 -5.08 -16.16
CA LEU A 6 4.42 -3.96 -15.24
C LEU A 6 3.05 -3.62 -14.63
N LYS A 7 2.00 -3.68 -15.45
CA LYS A 7 0.62 -3.56 -15.01
C LYS A 7 0.17 -4.63 -14.04
N GLN A 8 0.39 -5.89 -14.40
CA GLN A 8 0.02 -7.01 -13.53
C GLN A 8 0.74 -6.91 -12.19
N LYS A 9 2.05 -6.64 -12.19
CA LYS A 9 2.82 -6.54 -10.93
C LYS A 9 2.38 -5.37 -10.06
N PHE A 10 2.01 -4.24 -10.64
CA PHE A 10 1.52 -3.12 -9.83
C PHE A 10 0.12 -3.40 -9.26
N GLN A 11 -0.75 -3.99 -10.06
CA GLN A 11 -2.06 -4.46 -9.58
C GLN A 11 -1.92 -5.50 -8.46
N GLU A 12 -0.97 -6.44 -8.59
CA GLU A 12 -0.64 -7.39 -7.52
C GLU A 12 -0.10 -6.70 -6.25
N GLN A 13 0.72 -5.65 -6.40
CA GLN A 13 1.19 -4.87 -5.24
C GLN A 13 0.05 -4.17 -4.53
N ILE A 14 -0.88 -3.56 -5.26
CA ILE A 14 -2.09 -2.95 -4.70
C ILE A 14 -2.93 -4.02 -3.98
N GLU A 15 -3.17 -5.18 -4.58
CA GLU A 15 -3.94 -6.24 -3.93
C GLU A 15 -3.26 -6.78 -2.68
N ASN A 16 -1.94 -6.97 -2.71
CA ASN A 16 -1.19 -7.41 -1.54
C ASN A 16 -1.24 -6.36 -0.43
N ALA A 17 -1.08 -5.09 -0.78
CA ALA A 17 -1.19 -3.99 0.16
C ALA A 17 -2.61 -3.91 0.78
N LYS A 18 -3.68 -4.12 0.00
CA LYS A 18 -5.05 -4.23 0.53
C LYS A 18 -5.18 -5.36 1.56
N LYS A 19 -4.68 -6.55 1.24
CA LYS A 19 -4.73 -7.70 2.17
C LYS A 19 -3.95 -7.43 3.45
N GLU A 20 -2.77 -6.82 3.33
CA GLU A 20 -1.97 -6.44 4.49
C GLU A 20 -2.67 -5.37 5.34
N LEU A 21 -3.33 -4.39 4.71
CA LEU A 21 -4.14 -3.39 5.39
C LEU A 21 -5.26 -4.03 6.23
N GLU A 22 -5.96 -5.02 5.66
CA GLU A 22 -7.01 -5.76 6.38
C GLU A 22 -6.43 -6.53 7.58
N ILE A 23 -5.28 -7.18 7.41
CA ILE A 23 -4.59 -7.87 8.51
C ILE A 23 -4.22 -6.86 9.61
N LEU A 24 -3.69 -5.70 9.24
CA LEU A 24 -3.35 -4.64 10.20
C LEU A 24 -4.58 -4.14 10.92
N LYS A 25 -5.66 -3.82 10.21
CA LYS A 25 -6.94 -3.42 10.82
C LYS A 25 -7.45 -4.47 11.80
N GLY A 26 -7.40 -5.75 11.44
CA GLY A 26 -7.76 -6.86 12.32
C GLY A 26 -6.88 -6.93 13.58
N LYS A 27 -5.55 -6.81 13.43
CA LYS A 27 -4.63 -6.72 14.58
C LYS A 27 -4.92 -5.50 15.46
N ALA A 28 -5.34 -4.37 14.88
CA ALA A 28 -5.73 -3.18 15.63
C ALA A 28 -6.93 -3.47 16.54
N GLU A 29 -7.89 -4.25 16.05
CA GLU A 29 -9.05 -4.67 16.83
C GLU A 29 -8.69 -5.64 17.96
N GLU A 30 -7.64 -6.45 17.79
CA GLU A 30 -7.10 -7.33 18.84
C GLU A 30 -6.24 -6.58 19.88
N LEU A 31 -5.70 -5.42 19.52
CA LEU A 31 -4.94 -4.55 20.42
C LEU A 31 -5.86 -3.67 21.29
N SER A 32 -5.28 -3.08 22.35
CA SER A 32 -5.98 -2.13 23.22
C SER A 32 -5.07 -0.99 23.66
N GLY A 33 -5.68 0.13 24.08
CA GLY A 33 -4.95 1.32 24.52
C GLY A 33 -4.20 2.02 23.38
N ASP A 34 -3.01 2.55 23.70
CA ASP A 34 -2.21 3.35 22.77
C ASP A 34 -1.77 2.57 21.53
N ALA A 35 -1.48 1.28 21.69
CA ALA A 35 -1.08 0.41 20.57
C ALA A 35 -2.18 0.30 19.51
N LYS A 36 -3.45 0.21 19.92
CA LYS A 36 -4.59 0.22 18.99
C LYS A 36 -4.71 1.55 18.25
N ALA A 37 -4.60 2.66 18.97
CA ALA A 37 -4.70 3.99 18.38
C ALA A 37 -3.58 4.24 17.35
N GLU A 38 -2.34 3.89 17.67
CA GLU A 38 -1.21 4.04 16.75
C GLU A 38 -1.35 3.15 15.52
N LEU A 39 -1.82 1.90 15.70
CA LEU A 39 -2.05 1.00 14.59
C LEU A 39 -3.19 1.46 13.68
N GLU A 40 -4.32 1.90 14.24
CA GLU A 40 -5.44 2.44 13.47
C GLU A 40 -5.04 3.70 12.68
N GLU A 41 -4.25 4.59 13.27
CA GLU A 41 -3.73 5.79 12.58
C GLU A 41 -2.84 5.39 11.41
N LYS A 42 -1.89 4.47 11.62
CA LYS A 42 -1.02 3.96 10.56
C LYS A 42 -1.81 3.23 9.48
N SER A 43 -2.81 2.43 9.85
CA SER A 43 -3.72 1.77 8.91
C SER A 43 -4.49 2.78 8.06
N LYS A 44 -5.02 3.87 8.63
CA LYS A 44 -5.69 4.92 7.85
C LYS A 44 -4.74 5.62 6.88
N LEU A 45 -3.50 5.86 7.29
CA LEU A 45 -2.48 6.48 6.44
C LEU A 45 -2.09 5.56 5.27
N LEU A 46 -1.95 4.27 5.53
CA LEU A 46 -1.74 3.25 4.50
C LEU A 46 -2.93 3.15 3.54
N GLU A 47 -4.15 3.19 4.05
CA GLU A 47 -5.38 3.15 3.24
C GLU A 47 -5.47 4.33 2.29
N ALA A 48 -5.24 5.55 2.78
CA ALA A 48 -5.24 6.75 1.95
C ALA A 48 -4.17 6.70 0.85
N LYS A 49 -2.97 6.18 1.16
CA LYS A 49 -1.90 5.99 0.16
C LYS A 49 -2.25 4.94 -0.88
N LEU A 50 -2.94 3.89 -0.47
CA LEU A 50 -3.39 2.83 -1.35
C LEU A 50 -4.49 3.33 -2.31
N GLU A 51 -5.46 4.09 -1.81
CA GLU A 51 -6.45 4.75 -2.66
C GLU A 51 -5.79 5.75 -3.63
N GLU A 52 -4.80 6.52 -3.18
CA GLU A 52 -4.05 7.42 -4.07
C GLU A 52 -3.30 6.65 -5.16
N ALA A 53 -2.69 5.52 -4.81
CA ALA A 53 -1.99 4.64 -5.75
C ALA A 53 -2.95 3.99 -6.75
N GLU A 54 -4.15 3.57 -6.32
CA GLU A 54 -5.21 3.06 -7.19
C GLU A 54 -5.79 4.14 -8.11
N GLY A 55 -5.99 5.36 -7.62
CA GLY A 55 -6.44 6.47 -8.45
C GLY A 55 -5.41 6.80 -9.53
N LYS A 56 -4.15 6.95 -9.13
CA LYS A 56 -3.04 7.17 -10.08
C LYS A 56 -2.87 5.99 -11.02
N TRP A 57 -3.08 4.76 -10.55
CA TRP A 57 -3.06 3.56 -11.36
C TRP A 57 -4.02 3.67 -12.53
N ASP A 58 -5.28 3.98 -12.23
CA ASP A 58 -6.34 4.02 -13.22
C ASP A 58 -6.13 5.15 -14.23
N GLU A 59 -5.47 6.23 -13.83
CA GLU A 59 -5.08 7.31 -14.74
C GLU A 59 -3.90 6.95 -15.66
N ILE A 60 -2.87 6.27 -15.12
CA ILE A 60 -1.63 6.01 -15.87
C ILE A 60 -1.55 4.65 -16.52
N LYS A 61 -2.44 3.70 -16.18
CA LYS A 61 -2.47 2.37 -16.81
C LYS A 61 -2.67 2.46 -18.32
N ASP A 62 -3.30 3.52 -18.83
CA ASP A 62 -3.47 3.73 -20.27
C ASP A 62 -2.35 4.61 -20.86
N LEU A 63 -1.40 5.08 -20.04
CA LEU A 63 -0.25 5.89 -20.42
C LEU A 63 1.06 5.05 -20.48
N ALA A 64 2.18 5.72 -20.78
CA ALA A 64 3.48 5.10 -21.01
C ALA A 64 4.06 4.34 -19.79
N GLU A 65 4.82 3.28 -20.06
CA GLU A 65 5.51 2.41 -19.09
C GLU A 65 6.31 3.16 -18.03
N ASP A 66 7.07 4.19 -18.43
CA ASP A 66 7.99 4.89 -17.53
C ASP A 66 7.26 5.47 -16.30
N LYS A 67 6.07 6.04 -16.49
CA LYS A 67 5.28 6.61 -15.37
C LYS A 67 4.77 5.52 -14.43
N LEU A 68 4.48 4.36 -15.00
CA LEU A 68 3.91 3.22 -14.33
C LEU A 68 4.97 2.55 -13.44
N GLU A 69 6.21 2.50 -13.92
CA GLU A 69 7.36 2.03 -13.17
C GLU A 69 7.72 2.98 -12.02
N ASP A 70 7.69 4.29 -12.25
CA ASP A 70 7.88 5.29 -11.20
C ASP A 70 6.82 5.16 -10.10
N LEU A 71 5.54 5.10 -10.46
CA LEU A 71 4.44 4.95 -9.50
C LEU A 71 4.60 3.68 -8.66
N LYS A 72 4.96 2.57 -9.31
CA LYS A 72 5.22 1.29 -8.64
C LYS A 72 6.36 1.38 -7.65
N SER A 73 7.48 2.00 -8.05
CA SER A 73 8.64 2.17 -7.19
C SER A 73 8.32 3.02 -5.97
N ASP A 74 7.60 4.12 -6.16
CA ASP A 74 7.22 5.04 -5.10
C ASP A 74 6.22 4.40 -4.13
N PHE A 75 5.18 3.74 -4.65
CA PHE A 75 4.20 3.03 -3.84
C PHE A 75 4.86 1.93 -3.01
N GLY A 76 5.69 1.08 -3.64
CA GLY A 76 6.38 -0.01 -2.95
C GLY A 76 7.25 0.49 -1.80
N LYS A 77 8.07 1.52 -2.03
CA LYS A 77 8.91 2.12 -0.97
C LYS A 77 8.10 2.71 0.18
N LEU A 78 7.01 3.41 -0.15
CA LEU A 78 6.13 4.02 0.85
C LEU A 78 5.43 2.93 1.68
N TRP A 79 4.94 1.88 1.02
CA TRP A 79 4.28 0.76 1.65
C TRP A 79 5.24 0.01 2.58
N ASP A 80 6.42 -0.38 2.09
CA ASP A 80 7.45 -1.05 2.88
C ASP A 80 7.91 -0.19 4.06
N SER A 81 8.09 1.11 3.86
CA SER A 81 8.49 2.02 4.96
C SER A 81 7.42 2.12 6.04
N ALA A 82 6.15 2.24 5.65
CA ALA A 82 5.05 2.29 6.60
C ALA A 82 4.85 0.96 7.32
N LYS A 83 5.04 -0.17 6.62
CA LYS A 83 5.02 -1.51 7.20
C LYS A 83 6.17 -1.75 8.17
N SER A 84 7.39 -1.33 7.85
CA SER A 84 8.54 -1.46 8.76
C SER A 84 8.29 -0.75 10.09
N LYS A 85 7.66 0.43 10.06
CA LYS A 85 7.25 1.17 11.28
C LYS A 85 6.12 0.50 12.07
N LEU A 86 5.40 -0.44 11.44
CA LEU A 86 4.34 -1.24 12.03
C LEU A 86 4.89 -2.54 12.62
N ASP A 87 5.89 -3.15 11.99
CA ASP A 87 6.60 -4.28 12.57
C ASP A 87 7.37 -3.85 13.83
N ASP A 88 7.90 -2.63 13.89
CA ASP A 88 8.53 -2.09 15.12
C ASP A 88 7.56 -1.93 16.32
N LEU A 89 6.24 -1.99 16.07
CA LEU A 89 5.19 -1.86 17.09
C LEU A 89 4.84 -3.20 17.77
N PHE A 90 5.27 -4.34 17.21
CA PHE A 90 4.98 -5.70 17.68
C PHE A 90 6.24 -6.49 18.00
#